data_AF-A0A1Y2IDD4-F1
#
_entry.id   AF-A0A1Y2IDD4-F1
#
_cell.length_a   1.000
_cell.length_b   1.000
_cell.length_c   1.000
_cell.angle_alpha   90.00
_cell.angle_beta   90.00
_cell.angle_gamma   90.00
#
_symmetry.space_group_name_H-M   'P 1'
#
loop_
_entity.id
_entity.type
_entity.pdbx_description
1 polymer ?
#
loop_
_entity_poly.entity_id
_entity_poly.type
_entity_poly.pdbx_seq_one_letter_code
_entity_poly.pdbx_strand_id
1 'polypeptide(L)'
;MPNVKATTVSAEDPQAYEDAHVHAVYDSIAPHFSSTRYKPWPIIAAFLSSLAPGSVGVDLGTGNGKYLPLGPPGSPGCVWTVGLDRSRNLLEIARTAGGGLREVVWGDVLDRPWRLGAFDYAISIATIHHLATHARRKAAVKRLLESISPTHGRALVYVWAIEQDELSKRSIPVESDAAPTEAAKQASRGQDVFVPWVLAQPAEPKPKARRKGKATDREASQRSQEEVKATDDAAPTEIEPPKVFERYYHMFAKGELNELVTEAASEMGLSVGVPGSAQGPGACGMEIVQDGWERSNYYVELRRWKQ
;
A
#
# COMPACT_ATOMS: atom_id res chain seq x y z
N MET A 1 -21.39 -5.77 4.91
CA MET A 1 -20.23 -5.47 4.05
C MET A 1 -19.76 -6.80 3.46
N PRO A 2 -19.25 -6.84 2.22
CA PRO A 2 -18.69 -8.08 1.69
C PRO A 2 -17.52 -8.54 2.60
N ASN A 3 -17.48 -9.84 2.89
CA ASN A 3 -16.53 -10.44 3.82
C ASN A 3 -15.18 -10.71 3.14
N VAL A 4 -14.11 -10.76 3.94
CA VAL A 4 -12.80 -11.25 3.51
C VAL A 4 -12.93 -12.75 3.22
N LYS A 5 -12.35 -13.22 2.12
CA LYS A 5 -12.38 -14.62 1.71
C LYS A 5 -10.97 -15.18 1.68
N ALA A 6 -10.74 -16.35 2.25
CA ALA A 6 -9.50 -17.08 2.04
C ALA A 6 -9.35 -17.45 0.56
N THR A 7 -8.12 -17.49 0.07
CA THR A 7 -7.81 -17.92 -1.30
C THR A 7 -6.49 -18.68 -1.33
N THR A 8 -6.23 -19.36 -2.44
CA THR A 8 -4.97 -20.03 -2.70
C THR A 8 -4.41 -19.52 -4.02
N VAL A 9 -3.14 -19.13 -4.01
CA VAL A 9 -2.45 -18.70 -5.22
C VAL A 9 -2.03 -19.93 -6.01
N SER A 10 -2.43 -20.00 -7.28
CA SER A 10 -1.84 -20.98 -8.20
C SER A 10 -0.39 -20.60 -8.48
N ALA A 11 0.55 -21.51 -8.17
CA ALA A 11 1.98 -21.27 -8.34
C ALA A 11 2.45 -21.29 -9.81
N GLU A 12 1.58 -21.64 -10.77
CA GLU A 12 1.95 -21.81 -12.18
C GLU A 12 2.34 -20.49 -12.85
N ASP A 13 1.61 -19.40 -12.58
CA ASP A 13 1.94 -18.05 -13.07
C ASP A 13 1.57 -16.98 -12.02
N PRO A 14 2.46 -16.71 -11.05
CA PRO A 14 2.21 -15.70 -10.05
C PRO A 14 2.19 -14.28 -10.62
N GLN A 15 2.82 -14.02 -11.77
CA GLN A 15 2.82 -12.70 -12.41
C GLN A 15 1.42 -12.40 -12.97
N ALA A 16 0.85 -13.32 -13.74
CA ALA A 16 -0.50 -13.16 -14.27
C ALA A 16 -1.55 -13.05 -13.14
N TYR A 17 -1.34 -13.79 -12.05
CA TYR A 17 -2.18 -13.68 -10.87
C TYR A 17 -2.15 -12.27 -10.25
N GLU A 18 -0.96 -11.70 -10.08
CA GLU A 18 -0.78 -10.32 -9.57
C GLU A 18 -1.32 -9.28 -10.55
N ASP A 19 -1.12 -9.46 -11.86
CA ASP A 19 -1.65 -8.56 -12.89
C ASP A 19 -3.19 -8.46 -12.80
N ALA A 20 -3.88 -9.59 -12.64
CA ALA A 20 -5.33 -9.64 -12.55
C ALA A 20 -5.88 -9.13 -11.19
N HIS A 21 -5.28 -9.55 -10.07
CA HIS A 21 -5.87 -9.38 -8.74
C HIS A 21 -5.26 -8.24 -7.92
N VAL A 22 -4.17 -7.64 -8.42
CA VAL A 22 -3.48 -6.51 -7.78
C VAL A 22 -3.39 -5.35 -8.76
N HIS A 23 -2.64 -5.51 -9.85
CA HIS A 23 -2.26 -4.38 -10.71
C HIS A 23 -3.48 -3.74 -11.40
N ALA A 24 -4.29 -4.55 -12.09
CA ALA A 24 -5.50 -4.08 -12.76
C ALA A 24 -6.52 -3.50 -11.76
N VAL A 25 -6.62 -4.09 -10.57
CA VAL A 25 -7.53 -3.62 -9.52
C VAL A 25 -7.11 -2.25 -9.00
N TYR A 26 -5.85 -2.06 -8.61
CA TYR A 26 -5.37 -0.79 -8.08
C TYR A 26 -5.42 0.34 -9.10
N ASP A 27 -5.06 0.06 -10.36
CA ASP A 27 -5.25 1.04 -11.44
C ASP A 27 -6.72 1.44 -11.58
N SER A 28 -7.65 0.49 -11.47
CA SER A 28 -9.10 0.77 -11.57
C SER A 28 -9.65 1.58 -10.40
N ILE A 29 -9.12 1.39 -9.19
CA ILE A 29 -9.66 2.04 -7.97
C ILE A 29 -8.88 3.27 -7.51
N ALA A 30 -7.79 3.64 -8.19
CA ALA A 30 -6.83 4.65 -7.73
C ALA A 30 -7.46 5.97 -7.25
N PRO A 31 -8.42 6.61 -7.96
CA PRO A 31 -9.03 7.85 -7.50
C PRO A 31 -9.79 7.70 -6.16
N HIS A 32 -10.63 6.66 -6.04
CA HIS A 32 -11.41 6.39 -4.83
C HIS A 32 -10.53 5.87 -3.68
N PHE A 33 -9.49 5.11 -4.00
CA PHE A 33 -8.50 4.66 -3.02
C PHE A 33 -7.78 5.86 -2.40
N SER A 34 -7.29 6.78 -3.22
CA SER A 34 -6.55 7.95 -2.75
C SER A 34 -7.41 8.86 -1.87
N SER A 35 -8.69 9.04 -2.22
CA SER A 35 -9.58 9.97 -1.51
C SER A 35 -9.86 9.61 -0.05
N THR A 36 -9.52 8.40 0.39
CA THR A 36 -9.86 7.87 1.72
C THR A 36 -8.67 7.72 2.66
N ARG A 37 -7.44 8.06 2.22
CA ARG A 37 -6.20 7.76 2.96
C ARG A 37 -5.23 8.93 3.02
N TYR A 38 -5.16 9.57 4.18
CA TYR A 38 -4.28 10.74 4.37
C TYR A 38 -3.40 10.68 5.60
N LYS A 39 -3.84 10.07 6.71
CA LYS A 39 -3.10 10.13 7.98
C LYS A 39 -1.91 9.16 8.01
N PRO A 40 -0.65 9.63 8.15
CA PRO A 40 0.52 8.77 8.33
C PRO A 40 0.39 7.86 9.55
N TRP A 41 0.94 6.66 9.43
CA TRP A 41 1.09 5.75 10.57
C TRP A 41 2.23 6.25 11.47
N PRO A 42 2.07 6.23 12.81
CA PRO A 42 3.07 6.79 13.72
C PRO A 42 4.48 6.22 13.53
N ILE A 43 4.64 4.90 13.41
CA ILE A 43 5.97 4.30 13.23
C ILE A 43 6.67 4.76 11.95
N ILE A 44 5.95 4.89 10.83
CA ILE A 44 6.52 5.40 9.57
C ILE A 44 6.91 6.88 9.72
N ALA A 45 6.06 7.70 10.33
CA ALA A 45 6.35 9.11 10.55
C ALA A 45 7.58 9.30 11.47
N ALA A 46 7.70 8.47 12.51
CA ALA A 46 8.86 8.48 13.41
C ALA A 46 10.15 8.07 12.70
N PHE A 47 10.11 7.01 11.88
CA PHE A 47 11.24 6.59 11.07
C PHE A 47 11.72 7.72 10.14
N LEU A 48 10.81 8.31 9.35
CA LEU A 48 11.14 9.40 8.43
C LEU A 48 11.64 10.66 9.16
N SER A 49 11.12 10.93 10.37
CA SER A 49 11.58 12.04 11.20
C SER A 49 12.98 11.84 11.78
N SER A 50 13.44 10.59 11.89
CA SER A 50 14.76 10.22 12.42
C SER A 50 15.89 10.26 11.38
N LEU A 51 15.57 10.54 10.11
CA LEU A 51 16.54 10.55 9.02
C LEU A 51 17.43 11.79 9.09
N ALA A 52 18.68 11.66 8.68
CA ALA A 52 19.62 12.77 8.63
C ALA A 52 19.25 13.75 7.50
N PRO A 53 19.37 15.07 7.69
CA PRO A 53 19.26 16.03 6.59
C PRO A 53 20.23 15.68 5.45
N GLY A 54 19.76 15.82 4.21
CA GLY A 54 20.46 15.44 2.99
C GLY A 54 20.23 13.99 2.55
N SER A 55 19.52 13.17 3.36
CA SER A 55 19.27 11.77 2.99
C SER A 55 18.41 11.67 1.73
N VAL A 56 18.80 10.76 0.84
CA VAL A 56 18.05 10.39 -0.36
C VAL A 56 17.48 8.98 -0.17
N GLY A 57 16.19 8.81 -0.43
CA GLY A 57 15.53 7.53 -0.24
C GLY A 57 14.53 7.16 -1.31
N VAL A 58 13.99 5.95 -1.17
CA VAL A 58 12.99 5.39 -2.08
C VAL A 58 11.79 4.84 -1.32
N ASP A 59 10.58 5.12 -1.82
CA ASP A 59 9.32 4.53 -1.36
C ASP A 59 8.86 3.47 -2.37
N LEU A 60 9.09 2.19 -2.05
CA LEU A 60 8.81 1.04 -2.89
C LEU A 60 7.35 0.59 -2.71
N GLY A 61 6.50 0.93 -3.68
CA GLY A 61 5.04 0.86 -3.57
C GLY A 61 4.45 2.13 -2.95
N THR A 62 4.83 3.30 -3.47
CA THR A 62 4.46 4.59 -2.88
C THR A 62 2.96 4.89 -2.91
N GLY A 63 2.19 4.16 -3.73
CA GLY A 63 0.77 4.37 -3.92
C GLY A 63 0.46 5.81 -4.30
N ASN A 64 -0.40 6.47 -3.53
CA ASN A 64 -0.79 7.87 -3.78
C ASN A 64 0.25 8.89 -3.28
N GLY A 65 1.46 8.47 -2.91
CA GLY A 65 2.54 9.35 -2.48
C GLY A 65 2.39 9.89 -1.06
N LYS A 66 1.58 9.23 -0.22
CA LYS A 66 1.29 9.64 1.17
C LYS A 66 2.53 10.01 2.00
N TYR A 67 3.64 9.32 1.77
CA TYR A 67 4.88 9.48 2.55
C TYR A 67 5.93 10.35 1.86
N LEU A 68 5.83 10.60 0.55
CA LEU A 68 6.73 11.47 -0.20
C LEU A 68 6.87 12.91 0.33
N PRO A 69 5.83 13.56 0.91
CA PRO A 69 5.98 14.89 1.49
C PRO A 69 6.56 14.90 2.90
N LEU A 70 6.77 13.74 3.54
CA LEU A 70 7.19 13.67 4.93
C LEU A 70 8.72 13.72 5.07
N GLY A 71 9.15 14.24 6.21
CA GLY A 71 10.55 14.33 6.61
C GLY A 71 10.66 14.88 8.03
N PRO A 72 11.89 15.12 8.52
CA PRO A 72 12.15 15.73 9.82
C PRO A 72 11.30 16.98 10.10
N PRO A 73 10.62 17.07 11.27
CA PRO A 73 9.82 18.23 11.66
C PRO A 73 10.62 19.52 11.61
N GLY A 74 9.98 20.60 11.12
CA GLY A 74 10.61 21.92 11.03
C GLY A 74 11.66 22.07 9.93
N SER A 75 11.92 21.02 9.12
CA SER A 75 12.85 21.06 7.99
C SER A 75 12.23 20.46 6.71
N PRO A 76 11.19 21.11 6.13
CA PRO A 76 10.56 20.59 4.91
C PRO A 76 11.59 20.43 3.77
N GLY A 77 11.57 19.28 3.10
CA GLY A 77 12.47 19.01 1.97
C GLY A 77 13.93 18.72 2.35
N CYS A 78 14.25 18.51 3.64
CA CYS A 78 15.60 18.13 4.05
C CYS A 78 15.93 16.66 3.74
N VAL A 79 14.95 15.84 3.36
CA VAL A 79 15.14 14.52 2.78
C VAL A 79 14.47 14.46 1.42
N TRP A 80 15.03 13.68 0.50
CA TRP A 80 14.51 13.52 -0.85
C TRP A 80 14.07 12.08 -1.10
N THR A 81 12.76 11.85 -1.19
CA THR A 81 12.21 10.51 -1.46
C THR A 81 11.74 10.41 -2.90
N VAL A 82 12.22 9.39 -3.62
CA VAL A 82 11.68 8.99 -4.92
C VAL A 82 10.61 7.93 -4.71
N GLY A 83 9.41 8.14 -5.27
CA GLY A 83 8.34 7.14 -5.22
C GLY A 83 8.44 6.14 -6.38
N LEU A 84 8.28 4.85 -6.10
CA LEU A 84 8.13 3.81 -7.12
C LEU A 84 6.79 3.11 -6.91
N ASP A 85 6.01 2.93 -7.98
CA ASP A 85 4.78 2.14 -7.92
C ASP A 85 4.47 1.49 -9.27
N ARG A 86 3.75 0.38 -9.22
CA ARG A 86 3.32 -0.38 -10.39
C ARG A 86 2.05 0.21 -11.02
N SER A 87 1.24 0.91 -10.23
CA SER A 87 0.01 1.59 -10.66
C SER A 87 0.33 2.97 -11.22
N ARG A 88 0.12 3.15 -12.53
CA ARG A 88 0.32 4.46 -13.18
C ARG A 88 -0.65 5.50 -12.63
N ASN A 89 -1.89 5.11 -12.39
CA ASN A 89 -2.93 6.02 -11.92
C ASN A 89 -2.65 6.51 -10.49
N LEU A 90 -2.06 5.67 -9.63
CA LEU A 90 -1.60 6.11 -8.31
C LEU A 90 -0.38 7.04 -8.41
N LEU A 91 0.56 6.79 -9.33
CA LEU A 91 1.71 7.67 -9.54
C LEU A 91 1.33 9.05 -10.06
N GLU A 92 0.34 9.15 -10.94
CA GLU A 92 -0.18 10.45 -11.40
C GLU A 92 -0.66 11.31 -10.22
N ILE A 93 -1.31 10.67 -9.24
CA ILE A 93 -1.72 11.33 -8.00
C ILE A 93 -0.49 11.67 -7.14
N ALA A 94 0.40 10.70 -6.93
CA ALA A 94 1.60 10.84 -6.10
C ALA A 94 2.52 11.98 -6.52
N ARG A 95 2.60 12.25 -7.84
CA ARG A 95 3.37 13.36 -8.42
C ARG A 95 3.04 14.73 -7.83
N THR A 96 1.85 14.91 -7.25
CA THR A 96 1.42 16.17 -6.62
C THR A 96 1.15 16.05 -5.12
N ALA A 97 1.57 14.94 -4.51
CA ALA A 97 1.32 14.67 -3.10
C ALA A 97 1.90 15.77 -2.19
N GLY A 98 1.10 16.20 -1.20
CA GLY A 98 1.47 17.29 -0.30
C GLY A 98 1.58 18.66 -0.97
N GLY A 99 0.94 18.87 -2.12
CA GLY A 99 0.82 20.18 -2.79
C GLY A 99 2.04 20.63 -3.58
N GLY A 100 3.02 19.75 -3.80
CA GLY A 100 4.24 20.04 -4.56
C GLY A 100 4.59 18.91 -5.52
N LEU A 101 5.46 19.20 -6.48
CA LEU A 101 5.95 18.20 -7.43
C LEU A 101 6.80 17.15 -6.72
N ARG A 102 6.59 15.87 -7.05
CA ARG A 102 7.32 14.72 -6.51
C ARG A 102 7.98 13.92 -7.62
N GLU A 103 9.16 13.38 -7.32
CA GLU A 103 9.85 12.40 -8.17
C GLU A 103 9.18 11.05 -8.03
N VAL A 104 8.65 10.55 -9.14
CA VAL A 104 7.98 9.26 -9.21
C VAL A 104 8.45 8.47 -10.41
N VAL A 105 8.60 7.16 -10.24
CA VAL A 105 9.05 6.21 -11.25
C VAL A 105 8.06 5.07 -11.36
N TRP A 106 7.63 4.79 -12.58
CA TRP A 106 6.80 3.63 -12.86
C TRP A 106 7.66 2.38 -12.99
N GLY A 107 7.38 1.37 -12.18
CA GLY A 107 8.14 0.12 -12.16
C GLY A 107 7.58 -0.90 -11.18
N ASP A 108 8.14 -2.10 -11.20
CA ASP A 108 7.80 -3.16 -10.26
C ASP A 108 8.82 -3.19 -9.09
N VAL A 109 8.37 -3.53 -7.88
CA VAL A 109 9.27 -3.68 -6.72
C VAL A 109 10.20 -4.90 -6.84
N LEU A 110 9.96 -5.78 -7.81
CA LEU A 110 10.82 -6.90 -8.16
C LEU A 110 11.94 -6.53 -9.15
N ASP A 111 11.82 -5.37 -9.80
CA ASP A 111 12.80 -4.87 -10.75
C ASP A 111 14.07 -4.34 -10.06
N ARG A 112 15.09 -4.03 -10.87
CA ARG A 112 16.34 -3.38 -10.45
C ARG A 112 16.62 -2.11 -11.26
N PRO A 113 15.76 -1.07 -11.16
CA PRO A 113 15.97 0.15 -11.95
C PRO A 113 17.08 1.05 -11.40
N TRP A 114 17.61 0.73 -10.22
CA TRP A 114 18.60 1.55 -9.50
C TRP A 114 19.98 0.90 -9.50
N ARG A 115 21.02 1.73 -9.29
CA ARG A 115 22.34 1.22 -8.90
C ARG A 115 22.25 0.59 -7.51
N LEU A 116 23.09 -0.42 -7.27
CA LEU A 116 23.21 -1.01 -5.94
C LEU A 116 23.70 0.07 -4.94
N GLY A 117 23.02 0.17 -3.80
CA GLY A 117 23.35 1.14 -2.76
C GLY A 117 23.08 2.60 -3.13
N ALA A 118 22.16 2.87 -4.05
CA ALA A 118 21.84 4.23 -4.51
C ALA A 118 21.19 5.13 -3.43
N PHE A 119 20.58 4.54 -2.41
CA PHE A 119 19.78 5.28 -1.42
C PHE A 119 20.33 5.14 0.01
N ASP A 120 20.16 6.18 0.81
CA ASP A 120 20.45 6.16 2.25
C ASP A 120 19.33 5.46 3.03
N TYR A 121 18.11 5.47 2.50
CA TYR A 121 16.99 4.74 3.08
C TYR A 121 15.97 4.21 2.06
N ALA A 122 15.19 3.21 2.46
CA ALA A 122 14.03 2.74 1.72
C ALA A 122 12.83 2.49 2.65
N ILE A 123 11.62 2.69 2.15
CA ILE A 123 10.40 2.22 2.81
C ILE A 123 9.60 1.33 1.87
N SER A 124 8.92 0.33 2.42
CA SER A 124 7.99 -0.55 1.71
C SER A 124 6.74 -0.76 2.57
N ILE A 125 5.74 0.09 2.36
CA ILE A 125 4.60 0.24 3.27
C ILE A 125 3.32 -0.28 2.62
N ALA A 126 2.80 -1.41 3.12
CA ALA A 126 1.66 -2.11 2.55
C ALA A 126 1.87 -2.44 1.05
N THR A 127 3.06 -2.97 0.74
CA THR A 127 3.48 -3.29 -0.64
C THR A 127 3.67 -4.80 -0.82
N ILE A 128 4.66 -5.40 -0.15
CA ILE A 128 5.08 -6.79 -0.44
C ILE A 128 4.01 -7.83 -0.13
N HIS A 129 3.02 -7.52 0.71
CA HIS A 129 1.87 -8.41 0.92
C HIS A 129 0.97 -8.57 -0.32
N HIS A 130 1.20 -7.81 -1.39
CA HIS A 130 0.51 -8.00 -2.66
C HIS A 130 1.19 -9.03 -3.57
N LEU A 131 2.40 -9.48 -3.22
CA LEU A 131 3.13 -10.45 -4.02
C LEU A 131 2.68 -11.86 -3.65
N ALA A 132 2.29 -12.61 -4.68
CA ALA A 132 1.47 -13.80 -4.57
C ALA A 132 2.20 -15.01 -3.98
N THR A 133 3.53 -15.01 -4.02
CA THR A 133 4.33 -16.12 -3.50
C THR A 133 5.41 -15.64 -2.53
N HIS A 134 5.79 -16.52 -1.59
CA HIS A 134 6.92 -16.30 -0.68
C HIS A 134 8.20 -15.92 -1.45
N ALA A 135 8.47 -16.61 -2.56
CA ALA A 135 9.64 -16.36 -3.40
C ALA A 135 9.67 -14.92 -3.94
N ARG A 136 8.52 -14.40 -4.41
CA ARG A 136 8.40 -13.02 -4.90
C ARG A 136 8.50 -12.00 -3.75
N ARG A 137 7.86 -12.26 -2.60
CA ARG A 137 8.02 -11.43 -1.39
C ARG A 137 9.49 -11.32 -0.97
N LYS A 138 10.20 -12.45 -0.92
CA LYS A 138 11.62 -12.51 -0.62
C LYS A 138 12.45 -11.76 -1.66
N ALA A 139 12.15 -11.92 -2.95
CA ALA A 139 12.82 -11.18 -4.01
C ALA A 139 12.66 -9.66 -3.87
N ALA A 140 11.46 -9.16 -3.52
CA ALA A 140 11.24 -7.74 -3.27
C ALA A 140 12.05 -7.22 -2.07
N VAL A 141 12.15 -8.01 -0.99
CA VAL A 141 13.04 -7.67 0.14
C VAL A 141 14.49 -7.60 -0.31
N LYS A 142 14.96 -8.53 -1.15
CA LYS A 142 16.31 -8.45 -1.72
C LYS A 142 16.51 -7.17 -2.53
N ARG A 143 15.55 -6.77 -3.36
CA ARG A 143 15.61 -5.51 -4.14
C ARG A 143 15.70 -4.28 -3.24
N LEU A 144 14.93 -4.27 -2.15
CA LEU A 144 14.99 -3.23 -1.14
C LEU A 144 16.39 -3.16 -0.51
N LEU A 145 16.95 -4.29 -0.07
CA LEU A 145 18.30 -4.35 0.52
C LEU A 145 19.42 -3.99 -0.48
N GLU A 146 19.25 -4.35 -1.75
CA GLU A 146 20.14 -3.99 -2.86
C GLU A 146 20.12 -2.48 -3.15
N SER A 147 18.97 -1.83 -3.00
CA SER A 147 18.80 -0.40 -3.32
C SER A 147 19.45 0.54 -2.29
N ILE A 148 19.58 0.10 -1.03
CA ILE A 148 20.10 0.93 0.06
C ILE A 148 21.60 0.72 0.29
N SER A 149 22.27 1.77 0.76
CA SER A 149 23.71 1.80 1.02
C SER A 149 24.13 0.59 1.88
N PRO A 150 25.17 -0.17 1.48
CA PRO A 150 25.64 -1.30 2.26
C PRO A 150 26.32 -0.89 3.57
N THR A 151 26.70 0.38 3.75
CA THR A 151 27.47 0.85 4.91
C THR A 151 26.58 1.44 6.02
N HIS A 152 25.48 2.09 5.64
CA HIS A 152 24.62 2.82 6.58
C HIS A 152 23.13 2.82 6.19
N GLY A 153 22.76 2.13 5.11
CA GLY A 153 21.41 2.15 4.57
C GLY A 153 20.38 1.65 5.58
N ARG A 154 19.27 2.36 5.72
CA ARG A 154 18.15 1.96 6.59
C ARG A 154 16.94 1.57 5.77
N ALA A 155 16.13 0.62 6.25
CA ALA A 155 14.84 0.35 5.63
C ALA A 155 13.73 0.13 6.64
N LEU A 156 12.50 0.43 6.25
CA LEU A 156 11.31 0.08 7.02
C LEU A 156 10.32 -0.68 6.13
N VAL A 157 9.99 -1.91 6.54
CA VAL A 157 8.96 -2.73 5.88
C VAL A 157 7.75 -2.83 6.79
N TYR A 158 6.55 -2.64 6.24
CA TYR A 158 5.30 -2.62 7.01
C TYR A 158 4.21 -3.39 6.24
N VAL A 159 3.62 -4.42 6.85
CA VAL A 159 2.71 -5.37 6.18
C VAL A 159 1.49 -5.67 7.05
N TRP A 160 0.39 -6.10 6.43
CA TRP A 160 -0.83 -6.46 7.16
C TRP A 160 -0.63 -7.76 7.94
N ALA A 161 -1.06 -7.76 9.21
CA ALA A 161 -1.02 -8.92 10.10
C ALA A 161 -2.32 -9.72 10.01
N ILE A 162 -2.30 -11.02 10.31
CA ILE A 162 -3.53 -11.80 10.53
C ILE A 162 -4.32 -11.22 11.71
N GLU A 163 -3.61 -10.90 12.79
CA GLU A 163 -4.15 -10.30 14.01
C GLU A 163 -4.70 -8.90 13.73
N GLN A 164 -5.99 -8.71 13.99
CA GLN A 164 -6.70 -7.45 13.79
C GLN A 164 -7.05 -6.80 15.14
N ASP A 165 -6.93 -5.47 15.23
CA ASP A 165 -7.39 -4.70 16.38
C ASP A 165 -8.91 -4.49 16.37
N GLU A 166 -9.46 -4.01 17.48
CA GLU A 166 -10.89 -3.72 17.66
C GLU A 166 -11.42 -2.64 16.69
N LEU A 167 -10.54 -1.82 16.12
CA LEU A 167 -10.89 -0.77 15.17
C LEU A 167 -10.93 -1.30 13.72
N SER A 168 -10.45 -2.53 13.50
CA SER A 168 -10.44 -3.16 12.19
C SER A 168 -11.86 -3.56 11.79
N LYS A 169 -12.23 -3.20 10.56
CA LYS A 169 -13.50 -3.61 9.95
C LYS A 169 -13.41 -4.99 9.28
N ARG A 170 -12.31 -5.72 9.48
CA ARG A 170 -12.00 -6.97 8.80
C ARG A 170 -12.01 -8.11 9.80
N SER A 171 -12.59 -9.24 9.41
CA SER A 171 -12.42 -10.53 10.06
C SER A 171 -11.68 -11.43 9.07
N ILE A 172 -10.49 -11.90 9.45
CA ILE A 172 -9.68 -12.81 8.63
C ILE A 172 -10.15 -14.24 8.95
N PRO A 173 -10.60 -15.03 7.97
CA PRO A 173 -10.92 -16.44 8.19
C PRO A 173 -9.67 -17.17 8.69
N VAL A 174 -9.76 -17.81 9.86
CA VAL A 174 -8.72 -18.71 10.36
C VAL A 174 -9.18 -20.13 10.03
N GLU A 175 -8.38 -20.89 9.28
CA GLU A 175 -8.68 -22.31 9.06
C GLU A 175 -8.44 -23.06 10.38
N SER A 176 -9.50 -23.37 11.12
CA SER A 176 -9.45 -24.26 12.28
C SER A 176 -10.56 -25.31 12.18
N ASP A 177 -10.18 -26.56 11.85
CA ASP A 177 -10.78 -27.82 12.35
C ASP A 177 -10.16 -29.06 11.66
N ALA A 178 -8.83 -29.19 11.68
CA ALA A 178 -8.17 -30.46 11.34
C ALA A 178 -7.13 -30.84 12.40
N ALA A 179 -7.17 -32.10 12.83
CA ALA A 179 -6.31 -32.67 13.88
C ALA A 179 -4.80 -32.42 13.63
N PRO A 180 -3.97 -32.30 14.69
CA PRO A 180 -2.59 -31.84 14.57
C PRO A 180 -1.75 -32.87 13.82
N THR A 181 -1.45 -32.55 12.58
CA THR A 181 -0.47 -33.23 11.71
C THR A 181 0.60 -32.21 11.32
N GLU A 182 1.51 -32.51 10.39
CA GLU A 182 2.46 -31.55 9.79
C GLU A 182 1.83 -30.16 9.44
N ALA A 183 0.50 -30.10 9.30
CA ALA A 183 -0.32 -28.89 9.27
C ALA A 183 -0.11 -27.88 10.43
N ALA A 184 0.38 -28.30 11.61
CA ALA A 184 0.73 -27.38 12.70
C ALA A 184 1.96 -26.51 12.38
N LYS A 185 2.83 -26.93 11.44
CA LYS A 185 3.87 -26.06 10.84
C LYS A 185 3.29 -25.12 9.77
N GLN A 186 2.08 -25.37 9.30
CA GLN A 186 1.34 -24.49 8.39
C GLN A 186 0.61 -23.37 9.14
N ALA A 187 0.19 -23.64 10.39
CA ALA A 187 -0.40 -22.64 11.30
C ALA A 187 0.56 -21.50 11.70
N SER A 188 1.85 -21.61 11.37
CA SER A 188 2.85 -20.54 11.53
C SER A 188 3.04 -19.68 10.27
N ARG A 189 2.27 -19.93 9.20
CA ARG A 189 2.40 -19.22 7.92
C ARG A 189 1.23 -18.26 7.72
N GLY A 190 1.49 -17.17 7.01
CA GLY A 190 0.47 -16.19 6.67
C GLY A 190 -0.68 -16.76 5.84
N GLN A 191 -1.76 -16.01 5.73
CA GLN A 191 -2.98 -16.40 5.03
C GLN A 191 -3.19 -15.54 3.79
N ASP A 192 -3.37 -16.19 2.64
CA ASP A 192 -3.79 -15.53 1.41
C ASP A 192 -5.29 -15.25 1.44
N VAL A 193 -5.68 -14.00 1.12
CA VAL A 193 -7.06 -13.54 1.17
C VAL A 193 -7.42 -12.60 0.03
N PHE A 194 -8.70 -12.56 -0.30
CA PHE A 194 -9.34 -11.47 -1.03
C PHE A 194 -10.03 -10.50 -0.09
N VAL A 195 -9.68 -9.22 -0.21
CA VAL A 195 -10.33 -8.13 0.52
C VAL A 195 -11.16 -7.28 -0.45
N PRO A 196 -12.49 -7.27 -0.30
CA PRO A 196 -13.36 -6.56 -1.23
C PRO A 196 -13.22 -5.04 -1.11
N TRP A 197 -13.32 -4.37 -2.25
CA TRP A 197 -13.38 -2.92 -2.36
C TRP A 197 -14.62 -2.53 -3.14
N VAL A 198 -15.56 -1.84 -2.48
CA VAL A 198 -16.82 -1.41 -3.08
C VAL A 198 -16.67 0.03 -3.57
N LEU A 199 -16.82 0.25 -4.87
CA LEU A 199 -16.98 1.61 -5.39
C LEU A 199 -18.42 2.06 -5.16
N ALA A 200 -18.61 2.98 -4.21
CA ALA A 200 -19.90 3.65 -4.07
C ALA A 200 -20.10 4.55 -5.30
N GLN A 201 -21.26 4.45 -5.96
CA GLN A 201 -21.60 5.39 -7.01
C GLN A 201 -21.71 6.80 -6.40
N PRO A 202 -21.21 7.85 -7.08
CA PRO A 202 -21.44 9.22 -6.64
C PRO A 202 -22.94 9.45 -6.52
N ALA A 203 -23.41 9.88 -5.35
CA ALA A 203 -24.79 10.32 -5.21
C ALA A 203 -25.03 11.47 -6.20
N GLU A 204 -26.05 11.34 -7.05
CA GLU A 204 -26.43 12.45 -7.94
C GLU A 204 -26.66 13.72 -7.12
N PRO A 205 -26.24 14.90 -7.62
CA PRO A 205 -26.50 16.15 -6.94
C PRO A 205 -28.02 16.34 -6.87
N LYS A 206 -28.57 16.28 -5.64
CA LYS A 206 -30.00 16.55 -5.40
C LYS A 206 -30.38 17.85 -6.11
N PRO A 207 -31.45 17.88 -6.92
CA PRO A 207 -31.88 19.11 -7.57
C PRO A 207 -32.10 20.17 -6.51
N LYS A 208 -31.41 21.31 -6.64
CA LYS A 208 -31.56 22.45 -5.74
C LYS A 208 -33.04 22.82 -5.74
N ALA A 209 -33.71 22.64 -4.60
CA ALA A 209 -35.07 23.13 -4.42
C ALA A 209 -35.10 24.61 -4.80
N ARG A 210 -35.91 24.97 -5.81
CA ARG A 210 -36.17 26.37 -6.18
C ARG A 210 -36.63 27.09 -4.92
N ARG A 211 -35.77 27.94 -4.35
CA ARG A 211 -36.16 28.92 -3.34
C ARG A 211 -37.30 29.74 -3.94
N LYS A 212 -38.51 29.62 -3.39
CA LYS A 212 -39.64 30.52 -3.70
C LYS A 212 -39.19 31.94 -3.37
N GLY A 213 -38.81 32.70 -4.40
CA GLY A 213 -38.68 34.14 -4.32
C GLY A 213 -40.04 34.74 -4.00
N LYS A 214 -40.08 35.58 -2.97
CA LYS A 214 -41.25 36.35 -2.56
C LYS A 214 -41.47 37.41 -3.64
N ALA A 215 -42.54 37.26 -4.43
CA ALA A 215 -42.92 38.24 -5.44
C ALA A 215 -43.50 39.49 -4.76
N THR A 216 -42.99 40.66 -5.14
CA THR A 216 -43.66 41.95 -5.00
C THR A 216 -44.18 42.35 -6.38
N ASP A 217 -45.45 42.74 -6.43
CA ASP A 217 -46.20 43.14 -7.62
C ASP A 217 -45.47 44.18 -8.49
N ARG A 218 -45.52 43.98 -9.82
CA ARG A 218 -46.06 44.98 -10.77
C ARG A 218 -46.11 44.44 -12.21
N GLU A 219 -47.33 44.57 -12.75
CA GLU A 219 -47.72 44.87 -14.14
C GLU A 219 -47.53 43.85 -15.28
N ALA A 220 -48.54 43.87 -16.13
CA ALA A 220 -48.93 42.87 -17.11
C ALA A 220 -48.29 43.10 -18.48
N SER A 221 -48.09 42.01 -19.24
CA SER A 221 -48.50 41.94 -20.66
C SER A 221 -48.30 40.53 -21.25
N GLN A 222 -49.41 39.97 -21.74
CA GLN A 222 -49.61 39.17 -22.96
C GLN A 222 -48.63 38.04 -23.37
N ARG A 223 -49.24 36.85 -23.57
CA ARG A 223 -49.28 35.98 -24.79
C ARG A 223 -48.86 34.52 -24.63
N SER A 224 -49.68 33.69 -25.31
CA SER A 224 -49.53 32.31 -25.81
C SER A 224 -49.41 31.17 -24.79
N GLN A 225 -50.51 30.41 -24.71
CA GLN A 225 -50.56 29.03 -24.28
C GLN A 225 -49.89 28.15 -25.35
N GLU A 226 -48.80 27.48 -24.98
CA GLU A 226 -48.36 26.25 -25.64
C GLU A 226 -48.31 25.15 -24.56
N GLU A 227 -49.26 24.23 -24.63
CA GLU A 227 -49.27 22.99 -23.86
C GLU A 227 -48.18 22.06 -24.41
N VAL A 228 -47.04 22.00 -23.72
CA VAL A 228 -46.09 20.90 -23.90
C VAL A 228 -46.58 19.74 -23.05
N LYS A 229 -47.20 18.74 -23.69
CA LYS A 229 -47.47 17.43 -23.09
C LYS A 229 -46.16 16.85 -22.56
N ALA A 230 -46.06 16.74 -21.24
CA ALA A 230 -45.05 15.90 -20.61
C ALA A 230 -45.35 14.44 -20.99
N THR A 231 -44.50 13.86 -21.83
CA THR A 231 -44.42 12.41 -21.99
C THR A 231 -43.63 11.88 -20.79
N ASP A 232 -44.35 11.37 -19.79
CA ASP A 232 -43.79 10.50 -18.75
C ASP A 232 -43.43 9.15 -19.40
N ASP A 233 -42.25 9.09 -20.01
CA ASP A 233 -41.57 7.83 -20.35
C ASP A 233 -40.14 7.89 -19.80
N ALA A 234 -40.03 8.03 -18.48
CA ALA A 234 -38.81 7.69 -17.77
C ALA A 234 -38.89 6.19 -17.45
N ALA A 235 -38.27 5.38 -18.30
CA ALA A 235 -37.96 3.99 -17.98
C ALA A 235 -37.28 3.93 -16.58
N PRO A 236 -37.56 2.92 -15.74
CA PRO A 236 -36.88 2.78 -14.47
C PRO A 236 -35.38 2.65 -14.76
N THR A 237 -34.58 3.61 -14.30
CA THR A 237 -33.13 3.49 -14.30
C THR A 237 -32.79 2.30 -13.41
N GLU A 238 -32.38 1.20 -14.02
CA GLU A 238 -31.83 0.06 -13.28
C GLU A 238 -30.62 0.57 -12.50
N ILE A 239 -30.74 0.61 -11.16
CA ILE A 239 -29.61 0.92 -10.30
C ILE A 239 -28.69 -0.30 -10.38
N GLU A 240 -27.70 -0.25 -11.27
CA GLU A 240 -26.68 -1.29 -11.35
C GLU A 240 -26.04 -1.47 -9.97
N PRO A 241 -25.87 -2.73 -9.51
CA PRO A 241 -25.26 -3.00 -8.22
C PRO A 241 -23.85 -2.39 -8.16
N PRO A 242 -23.41 -1.92 -6.97
CA PRO A 242 -22.11 -1.28 -6.83
C PRO A 242 -20.99 -2.26 -7.22
N LYS A 243 -20.08 -1.80 -8.07
CA LYS A 243 -18.95 -2.61 -8.55
C LYS A 243 -18.03 -2.96 -7.37
N VAL A 244 -17.80 -4.25 -7.18
CA VAL A 244 -16.90 -4.80 -6.15
C VAL A 244 -15.64 -5.33 -6.82
N PHE A 245 -14.49 -4.94 -6.30
CA PHE A 245 -13.18 -5.47 -6.71
C PHE A 245 -12.60 -6.33 -5.58
N GLU A 246 -12.15 -7.52 -5.91
CA GLU A 246 -11.45 -8.40 -4.97
C GLU A 246 -9.95 -8.15 -5.07
N ARG A 247 -9.37 -7.58 -4.00
CA ARG A 247 -7.93 -7.30 -3.94
C ARG A 247 -7.22 -8.43 -3.23
N TYR A 248 -6.19 -8.97 -3.85
CA TYR A 248 -5.37 -9.99 -3.23
C TYR A 248 -4.43 -9.41 -2.16
N TYR A 249 -4.28 -10.13 -1.04
CA TYR A 249 -3.30 -9.89 0.01
C TYR A 249 -2.80 -11.22 0.60
N HIS A 250 -1.53 -11.24 0.96
CA HIS A 250 -0.95 -12.18 1.90
C HIS A 250 -0.91 -11.54 3.31
N MET A 251 -1.75 -12.02 4.21
CA MET A 251 -1.79 -11.57 5.61
C MET A 251 -0.68 -12.28 6.38
N PHE A 252 0.29 -11.52 6.91
CA PHE A 252 1.45 -12.09 7.59
C PHE A 252 1.07 -12.63 8.97
N ALA A 253 1.60 -13.81 9.30
CA ALA A 253 1.58 -14.35 10.66
C ALA A 253 2.67 -13.71 11.53
N LYS A 254 2.53 -13.79 12.86
CA LYS A 254 3.56 -13.33 13.80
C LYS A 254 4.91 -13.99 13.52
N GLY A 255 5.95 -13.19 13.34
CA GLY A 255 7.33 -13.63 13.10
C GLY A 255 7.67 -13.89 11.63
N GLU A 256 6.68 -14.07 10.76
CA GLU A 256 6.90 -14.37 9.34
C GLU A 256 7.67 -13.26 8.62
N LEU A 257 7.41 -11.99 8.95
CA LEU A 257 8.15 -10.87 8.36
C LEU A 257 9.64 -10.90 8.74
N ASN A 258 9.96 -11.21 10.00
CA ASN A 258 11.33 -11.31 10.50
C ASN A 258 12.08 -12.46 9.82
N GLU A 259 11.41 -13.61 9.66
CA GLU A 259 11.94 -14.77 8.93
C GLU A 259 12.21 -14.40 7.47
N LEU A 260 11.24 -13.77 6.79
CA LEU A 260 11.36 -13.36 5.39
C LEU A 260 12.58 -12.46 5.15
N VAL A 261 12.80 -11.44 5.99
CA VAL A 261 13.94 -10.53 5.83
C VAL A 261 15.28 -11.20 6.17
N THR A 262 15.29 -12.11 7.14
CA THR A 262 16.46 -12.90 7.52
C THR A 262 16.86 -13.87 6.41
N GLU A 263 15.89 -14.57 5.82
CA GLU A 263 16.10 -15.44 4.65
C GLU A 263 16.63 -14.64 3.46
N ALA A 264 16.02 -13.48 3.16
CA ALA A 264 16.44 -12.62 2.06
C ALA A 264 17.90 -12.20 2.22
N ALA A 265 18.27 -11.71 3.41
CA ALA A 265 19.63 -11.30 3.73
C ALA A 265 20.62 -12.46 3.65
N SER A 266 20.26 -13.62 4.20
CA SER A 266 21.12 -14.82 4.18
C SER A 266 21.37 -15.32 2.75
N GLU A 267 20.35 -15.34 1.89
CA GLU A 267 20.50 -15.72 0.48
C GLU A 267 21.29 -14.70 -0.35
N MET A 268 21.42 -13.46 0.13
CA MET A 268 22.33 -12.46 -0.43
C MET A 268 23.76 -12.59 0.10
N GLY A 269 24.04 -13.54 0.99
CA GLY A 269 25.34 -13.71 1.64
C GLY A 269 25.62 -12.65 2.71
N LEU A 270 24.59 -12.01 3.27
CA LEU A 270 24.74 -11.02 4.32
C LEU A 270 24.72 -11.69 5.69
N SER A 271 25.60 -11.25 6.58
CA SER A 271 25.53 -11.63 8.00
C SER A 271 24.33 -10.96 8.67
N VAL A 272 23.47 -11.75 9.30
CA VAL A 272 22.32 -11.24 10.05
C VAL A 272 22.73 -11.00 11.50
N GLY A 273 22.61 -9.77 11.96
CA GLY A 273 23.01 -9.34 13.30
C GLY A 273 23.64 -7.96 13.32
N VAL A 274 24.16 -7.58 14.48
CA VAL A 274 24.82 -6.27 14.69
C VAL A 274 26.22 -6.22 14.05
N PRO A 275 26.74 -5.04 13.69
CA PRO A 275 28.14 -4.89 13.31
C PRO A 275 29.06 -5.48 14.39
N GLY A 276 30.05 -6.29 13.98
CA GLY A 276 30.96 -6.97 14.92
C GLY A 276 30.65 -8.46 15.10
N SER A 277 29.46 -8.91 14.70
CA SER A 277 29.06 -10.33 14.80
C SER A 277 29.69 -11.23 13.72
N ALA A 278 30.08 -10.67 12.58
CA ALA A 278 30.71 -11.42 11.48
C ALA A 278 32.23 -11.50 11.62
N GLN A 279 32.79 -12.64 11.20
CA GLN A 279 34.23 -12.86 11.16
C GLN A 279 34.79 -12.48 9.78
N GLY A 280 35.80 -11.61 9.77
CA GLY A 280 36.60 -11.30 8.58
C GLY A 280 36.50 -9.84 8.11
N PRO A 281 37.61 -9.23 7.64
CA PRO A 281 37.61 -7.87 7.12
C PRO A 281 36.72 -7.76 5.87
N GLY A 282 35.94 -6.69 5.75
CA GLY A 282 35.05 -6.46 4.60
C GLY A 282 33.68 -7.13 4.69
N ALA A 283 33.33 -7.77 5.82
CA ALA A 283 32.04 -8.40 6.01
C ALA A 283 30.89 -7.38 5.87
N CYS A 284 29.85 -7.77 5.15
CA CYS A 284 28.63 -6.98 5.00
C CYS A 284 27.48 -7.69 5.69
N GLY A 285 26.60 -6.93 6.34
CA GLY A 285 25.48 -7.51 7.05
C GLY A 285 24.24 -6.64 7.09
N MET A 286 23.24 -7.17 7.78
CA MET A 286 21.96 -6.53 8.02
C MET A 286 21.55 -6.80 9.47
N GLU A 287 21.20 -5.74 10.17
CA GLU A 287 20.65 -5.75 11.52
C GLU A 287 19.14 -5.51 11.45
N ILE A 288 18.35 -6.26 12.22
CA ILE A 288 16.99 -5.86 12.58
C ILE A 288 17.11 -4.91 13.77
N VAL A 289 16.92 -3.61 13.53
CA VAL A 289 17.07 -2.57 14.56
C VAL A 289 15.91 -2.60 15.54
N GLN A 290 14.70 -2.80 15.01
CA GLN A 290 13.48 -2.98 15.77
C GLN A 290 12.44 -3.67 14.91
N ASP A 291 11.52 -4.37 15.56
CA ASP A 291 10.35 -4.97 14.95
C ASP A 291 9.17 -4.85 15.91
N GLY A 292 7.96 -5.03 15.40
CA GLY A 292 6.78 -4.94 16.23
C GLY A 292 5.48 -5.02 15.46
N TRP A 293 4.41 -4.73 16.18
CA TRP A 293 3.06 -4.71 15.66
C TRP A 293 2.39 -3.38 16.00
N GLU A 294 1.76 -2.75 15.01
CA GLU A 294 0.99 -1.51 15.19
C GLU A 294 -0.31 -1.59 14.37
N ARG A 295 -1.45 -1.54 15.08
CA ARG A 295 -2.79 -1.37 14.49
C ARG A 295 -3.11 -2.37 13.37
N SER A 296 -2.95 -3.65 13.65
CA SER A 296 -3.17 -4.76 12.71
C SER A 296 -2.09 -4.93 11.63
N ASN A 297 -0.87 -4.47 11.88
CA ASN A 297 0.23 -4.56 10.93
C ASN A 297 1.53 -4.90 11.64
N TYR A 298 2.35 -5.74 11.01
CA TYR A 298 3.72 -5.98 11.42
C TYR A 298 4.67 -5.00 10.74
N TYR A 299 5.75 -4.65 11.43
CA TYR A 299 6.83 -3.87 10.84
C TYR A 299 8.20 -4.38 11.27
N VAL A 300 9.20 -4.12 10.44
CA VAL A 300 10.61 -4.33 10.74
C VAL A 300 11.44 -3.18 10.20
N GLU A 301 12.27 -2.60 11.06
CA GLU A 301 13.31 -1.64 10.68
C GLU A 301 14.64 -2.38 10.52
N LEU A 302 15.28 -2.19 9.39
CA LEU A 302 16.53 -2.82 9.00
C LEU A 302 17.64 -1.78 8.89
N ARG A 303 18.88 -2.19 9.18
CA ARG A 303 20.08 -1.40 8.90
C ARG A 303 21.15 -2.27 8.26
N ARG A 304 21.69 -1.79 7.14
CA ARG A 304 22.87 -2.38 6.48
C ARG A 304 24.14 -1.85 7.11
N TRP A 305 25.14 -2.71 7.18
CA TRP A 305 26.47 -2.35 7.67
C TRP A 305 27.55 -3.09 6.90
N LYS A 306 28.75 -2.51 6.91
CA LYS A 306 29.97 -3.10 6.36
C LYS A 306 31.15 -2.82 7.30
N GLN A 307 31.94 -3.85 7.58
CA GLN A 307 33.16 -3.81 8.40
C GLN A 307 34.40 -3.46 7.57
#